data_AF-A0A2A9NU40-F1
#
_entry.id   AF-A0A2A9NU40-F1
#
_cell.length_a   1.000
_cell.length_b   1.000
_cell.length_c   1.000
_cell.angle_alpha   90.00
_cell.angle_beta   90.00
_cell.angle_gamma   90.00
#
_symmetry.space_group_name_H-M   'P 1'
#
loop_
_entity.id
_entity.type
_entity.pdbx_description
1 polymer ?
#
loop_
_entity_poly.entity_id
_entity_poly.type
_entity_poly.pdbx_seq_one_letter_code
_entity_poly.pdbx_strand_id
1 'polypeptide(L)'
;MNIIYPKNPKRITRVQELFDDVLSIQTIINEDVEKYKRSDEKAFKIMEMICREGHLPSLDDLTRRAMSKFTDEEKASTEKLIEQSRKWGVSRERLQEAIKDLAARRFIIMKLRQYVHISMKRFGPGAKGLSEKTEADRRRVEAGGMKIEKADELLKERVATAATKLRQANIGLKNKDIFEICVNLDESRSCWISEDPGLGDILQMNILVE
;
A
#
# COMPACT_ATOMS: atom_id res chain seq x y z
N MET A 1 -38.36 -17.73 -18.06
CA MET A 1 -37.98 -16.31 -17.92
C MET A 1 -37.48 -16.10 -16.50
N ASN A 2 -36.16 -16.03 -16.32
CA ASN A 2 -35.58 -15.78 -15.00
C ASN A 2 -35.95 -14.36 -14.56
N ILE A 3 -36.75 -14.29 -13.51
CA ILE A 3 -37.11 -13.05 -12.83
C ILE A 3 -35.80 -12.41 -12.39
N ILE A 4 -35.46 -11.30 -13.03
CA ILE A 4 -34.37 -10.39 -12.68
C ILE A 4 -34.64 -10.00 -11.23
N TYR A 5 -33.91 -10.61 -10.28
CA TYR A 5 -34.19 -10.46 -8.86
C TYR A 5 -34.22 -8.97 -8.48
N PRO A 6 -35.21 -8.56 -7.67
CA PRO A 6 -35.39 -7.18 -7.27
C PRO A 6 -34.10 -6.69 -6.63
N LYS A 7 -33.68 -5.49 -7.05
CA LYS A 7 -32.55 -4.68 -6.56
C LYS A 7 -31.89 -5.26 -5.31
N ASN A 8 -30.60 -5.58 -5.39
CA ASN A 8 -29.76 -6.00 -4.27
C ASN A 8 -29.05 -4.78 -3.65
N PRO A 9 -29.73 -3.81 -3.00
CA PRO A 9 -29.14 -2.52 -2.64
C PRO A 9 -27.91 -2.70 -1.76
N LYS A 10 -27.96 -3.61 -0.79
CA LYS A 10 -26.84 -3.87 0.13
C LYS A 10 -25.57 -4.36 -0.59
N ARG A 11 -25.70 -5.26 -1.58
CA ARG A 11 -24.57 -5.73 -2.38
C ARG A 11 -24.00 -4.64 -3.26
N ILE A 12 -24.87 -3.87 -3.92
CA ILE A 12 -24.45 -2.75 -4.78
C ILE A 12 -23.71 -1.71 -3.96
N THR A 13 -24.24 -1.35 -2.78
CA THR A 13 -23.58 -0.46 -1.83
C THR A 13 -22.24 -1.04 -1.41
N ARG A 14 -22.16 -2.33 -1.06
CA ARG A 14 -20.89 -2.95 -0.65
C ARG A 14 -19.84 -2.97 -1.76
N VAL A 15 -20.23 -3.27 -3.00
CA VAL A 15 -19.34 -3.17 -4.17
C VAL A 15 -18.82 -1.74 -4.33
N GLN A 16 -19.69 -0.74 -4.21
CA GLN A 16 -19.28 0.67 -4.27
C GLN A 16 -18.31 1.04 -3.14
N GLU A 17 -18.60 0.65 -1.89
CA GLU A 17 -17.74 0.95 -0.73
C GLU A 17 -16.35 0.34 -0.89
N LEU A 18 -16.25 -0.93 -1.31
CA LEU A 18 -14.98 -1.60 -1.54
C LEU A 18 -14.22 -0.99 -2.71
N PHE A 19 -14.94 -0.62 -3.78
CA PHE A 19 -14.38 0.07 -4.93
C PHE A 19 -13.77 1.42 -4.53
N ASP A 20 -14.53 2.24 -3.80
CA ASP A 20 -14.09 3.55 -3.33
C ASP A 20 -12.90 3.44 -2.38
N ASP A 21 -12.88 2.42 -1.50
CA ASP A 21 -11.74 2.12 -0.63
C ASP A 21 -10.48 1.81 -1.43
N VAL A 22 -10.56 0.92 -2.41
CA VAL A 22 -9.44 0.54 -3.27
C VAL A 22 -8.84 1.80 -3.93
N LEU A 23 -9.68 2.65 -4.53
CA LEU A 23 -9.25 3.89 -5.16
C LEU A 23 -8.64 4.88 -4.16
N SER A 24 -9.30 5.07 -3.02
CA SER A 24 -8.84 5.99 -1.98
C SER A 24 -7.46 5.58 -1.46
N ILE A 25 -7.25 4.28 -1.19
CA ILE A 25 -5.97 3.78 -0.68
C ILE A 25 -4.87 3.91 -1.75
N GLN A 26 -5.14 3.63 -3.03
CA GLN A 26 -4.18 3.86 -4.13
C GLN A 26 -3.75 5.34 -4.18
N THR A 27 -4.71 6.26 -4.13
CA THR A 27 -4.45 7.70 -4.13
C THR A 27 -3.62 8.11 -2.92
N ILE A 28 -3.98 7.65 -1.72
CA ILE A 28 -3.24 7.96 -0.49
C ILE A 28 -1.78 7.49 -0.58
N ILE A 29 -1.53 6.27 -1.08
CA ILE A 29 -0.16 5.76 -1.26
C ILE A 29 0.64 6.70 -2.17
N ASN A 30 0.08 7.04 -3.33
CA ASN A 30 0.75 7.89 -4.30
C ASN A 30 1.02 9.30 -3.73
N GLU A 31 0.01 9.91 -3.11
CA GLU A 31 0.12 11.24 -2.52
C GLU A 31 1.12 11.30 -1.36
N ASP A 32 1.11 10.30 -0.46
CA ASP A 32 2.06 10.24 0.65
C ASP A 32 3.50 10.16 0.13
N VAL A 33 3.78 9.25 -0.82
CA VAL A 33 5.12 9.08 -1.41
C VAL A 33 5.58 10.35 -2.13
N GLU A 34 4.74 10.94 -2.97
CA GLU A 34 5.06 12.16 -3.71
C GLU A 34 5.22 13.38 -2.78
N LYS A 35 4.44 13.46 -1.71
CA LYS A 35 4.60 14.51 -0.70
C LYS A 35 5.92 14.36 0.04
N TYR A 36 6.30 13.15 0.42
CA TYR A 36 7.55 12.90 1.11
C TYR A 36 8.77 13.22 0.21
N LYS A 37 8.73 12.76 -1.04
CA LYS A 37 9.74 13.04 -2.07
C LYS A 37 9.94 14.54 -2.29
N ARG A 38 8.85 15.30 -2.42
CA ARG A 38 8.89 16.77 -2.56
C ARG A 38 9.35 17.49 -1.30
N SER A 39 9.04 16.95 -0.11
CA SER A 39 9.41 17.58 1.16
C SER A 39 10.90 17.53 1.45
N ASP A 40 11.57 16.43 1.07
CA ASP A 40 13.00 16.24 1.33
C ASP A 40 13.59 15.21 0.35
N GLU A 41 14.01 15.67 -0.83
CA GLU A 41 14.55 14.81 -1.89
C GLU A 41 15.80 14.03 -1.43
N LYS A 42 16.63 14.62 -0.56
CA LYS A 42 17.84 13.96 -0.07
C LYS A 42 17.49 12.84 0.91
N ALA A 43 16.59 13.10 1.86
CA ALA A 43 16.09 12.05 2.75
C ALA A 43 15.35 10.95 1.98
N PHE A 44 14.65 11.30 0.90
CA PHE A 44 14.04 10.33 0.00
C PHE A 44 15.09 9.42 -0.65
N LYS A 45 16.18 9.96 -1.20
CA LYS A 45 17.29 9.17 -1.77
C LYS A 45 17.94 8.25 -0.72
N ILE A 46 18.10 8.71 0.52
CA ILE A 46 18.61 7.87 1.60
C ILE A 46 17.61 6.75 1.93
N MET A 47 16.30 7.03 1.93
CA MET A 47 15.27 6.00 2.12
C MET A 47 15.35 4.91 1.04
N GLU A 48 15.54 5.32 -0.21
CA GLU A 48 15.72 4.41 -1.34
C GLU A 48 16.95 3.51 -1.17
N MET A 49 18.06 4.05 -0.66
CA MET A 49 19.25 3.27 -0.31
C MET A 49 18.97 2.28 0.82
N ILE A 50 18.25 2.69 1.86
CA ILE A 50 17.86 1.84 2.99
C ILE A 50 16.97 0.68 2.51
N CYS A 51 15.98 0.93 1.67
CA CYS A 51 15.13 -0.12 1.10
C CYS A 51 15.95 -1.11 0.28
N ARG A 52 16.84 -0.63 -0.60
CA ARG A 52 17.70 -1.47 -1.43
C ARG A 52 18.63 -2.37 -0.61
N GLU A 53 19.33 -1.79 0.37
CA GLU A 53 20.21 -2.54 1.28
C GLU A 53 19.43 -3.56 2.11
N GLY A 54 18.17 -3.25 2.44
CA GLY A 54 17.26 -4.15 3.17
C GLY A 54 16.64 -5.26 2.30
N HIS A 55 16.92 -5.28 0.99
CA HIS A 55 16.22 -6.11 0.00
C HIS A 55 14.69 -5.95 0.04
N LEU A 56 14.23 -4.71 0.26
CA LEU A 56 12.82 -4.35 0.28
C LEU A 56 12.48 -3.56 -1.00
N PRO A 57 11.21 -3.59 -1.45
CA PRO A 57 10.74 -2.70 -2.50
C PRO A 57 10.98 -1.23 -2.12
N SER A 58 11.35 -0.41 -3.12
CA SER A 58 11.41 1.05 -2.97
C SER A 58 10.03 1.66 -2.73
N LEU A 59 9.98 2.93 -2.31
CA LEU A 59 8.70 3.64 -2.21
C LEU A 59 8.04 3.79 -3.58
N ASP A 60 8.83 4.08 -4.62
CA ASP A 60 8.35 4.15 -6.01
C ASP A 60 7.82 2.77 -6.49
N ASP A 61 8.48 1.66 -6.14
CA ASP A 61 8.00 0.31 -6.46
C ASP A 61 6.69 -0.02 -5.75
N LEU A 62 6.53 0.38 -4.49
CA LEU A 62 5.29 0.17 -3.74
C LEU A 62 4.14 0.94 -4.36
N THR A 63 4.36 2.20 -4.75
CA THR A 63 3.37 3.01 -5.49
C THR A 63 2.98 2.35 -6.79
N ARG A 64 3.96 1.95 -7.61
CA ARG A 64 3.71 1.27 -8.88
C ARG A 64 2.91 -0.02 -8.70
N ARG A 65 3.27 -0.85 -7.72
CA ARG A 65 2.52 -2.08 -7.38
C ARG A 65 1.10 -1.77 -6.94
N ALA A 66 0.90 -0.73 -6.12
CA ALA A 66 -0.44 -0.34 -5.69
C ALA A 66 -1.31 0.05 -6.89
N MET A 67 -0.78 0.89 -7.79
CA MET A 67 -1.50 1.33 -8.99
C MET A 67 -1.80 0.19 -9.96
N SER A 68 -0.91 -0.80 -10.08
CA SER A 68 -1.14 -1.95 -10.97
C SER A 68 -2.12 -2.99 -10.42
N LYS A 69 -2.52 -2.92 -9.14
CA LYS A 69 -3.47 -3.86 -8.53
C LYS A 69 -4.93 -3.54 -8.84
N PHE A 70 -5.20 -2.41 -9.50
CA PHE A 70 -6.51 -2.11 -10.05
C PHE A 70 -6.36 -1.15 -11.23
N THR A 71 -6.39 -1.70 -12.45
CA THR A 71 -6.13 -0.95 -13.68
C THR A 71 -7.32 -0.07 -14.07
N ASP A 72 -7.10 0.87 -14.97
CA ASP A 72 -8.18 1.77 -15.42
C ASP A 72 -9.29 1.02 -16.16
N GLU A 73 -8.97 -0.07 -16.85
CA GLU A 73 -9.95 -0.96 -17.47
C GLU A 73 -10.80 -1.69 -16.42
N GLU A 74 -10.17 -2.19 -15.35
CA GLU A 74 -10.86 -2.87 -14.25
C GLU A 74 -11.74 -1.90 -13.46
N LYS A 75 -11.28 -0.66 -13.26
CA LYS A 75 -12.07 0.42 -12.68
C LYS A 75 -13.32 0.71 -13.51
N ALA A 76 -13.13 0.95 -14.81
CA ALA A 76 -14.24 1.23 -15.72
C ALA A 76 -15.24 0.06 -15.80
N SER A 77 -14.75 -1.18 -15.73
CA SER A 77 -15.60 -2.38 -15.67
C SER A 77 -16.46 -2.41 -14.40
N THR A 78 -15.86 -2.07 -13.25
CA THR A 78 -16.54 -2.03 -11.95
C THR A 78 -17.58 -0.92 -11.87
N GLU A 79 -17.25 0.28 -12.38
CA GLU A 79 -18.20 1.40 -12.49
C GLU A 79 -19.42 1.02 -13.34
N LYS A 80 -19.18 0.39 -14.50
CA LYS A 80 -20.25 -0.12 -15.36
C LYS A 80 -21.11 -1.16 -14.64
N LEU A 81 -20.50 -2.07 -13.88
CA LEU A 81 -21.23 -3.06 -13.08
C LEU A 81 -22.14 -2.38 -12.06
N ILE A 82 -21.64 -1.38 -11.33
CA ILE A 82 -22.43 -0.62 -10.35
C ILE A 82 -23.59 0.11 -11.03
N GLU A 83 -23.33 0.79 -12.16
CA GLU A 83 -24.34 1.51 -12.92
C GLU A 83 -25.43 0.57 -13.46
N GLN A 84 -25.05 -0.54 -14.08
CA GLN A 84 -25.97 -1.57 -14.57
C GLN A 84 -26.84 -2.12 -13.43
N SER A 85 -26.24 -2.37 -12.26
CA SER A 85 -26.95 -2.90 -11.10
C SER A 85 -28.01 -1.93 -10.57
N ARG A 86 -27.77 -0.61 -10.65
CA ARG A 86 -28.74 0.42 -10.26
C ARG A 86 -29.89 0.57 -11.25
N LYS A 87 -29.61 0.48 -12.55
CA LYS A 87 -30.60 0.72 -13.63
C LYS A 87 -31.45 -0.52 -13.94
N TRP A 88 -30.80 -1.64 -14.19
CA TRP A 88 -31.42 -2.83 -14.81
C TRP A 88 -31.44 -4.04 -13.88
N GLY A 89 -30.71 -3.99 -12.77
CA GLY A 89 -30.46 -5.14 -11.92
C GLY A 89 -29.37 -6.04 -12.50
N VAL A 90 -28.61 -6.68 -11.62
CA VAL A 90 -27.57 -7.66 -11.97
C VAL A 90 -27.76 -8.88 -11.09
N SER A 91 -27.34 -10.05 -11.58
CA SER A 91 -27.42 -11.29 -10.84
C SER A 91 -26.68 -11.19 -9.50
N ARG A 92 -27.19 -11.93 -8.51
CA ARG A 92 -26.60 -11.98 -7.18
C ARG A 92 -25.16 -12.50 -7.24
N GLU A 93 -24.95 -13.52 -8.05
CA GLU A 93 -23.68 -14.23 -8.21
C GLU A 93 -22.59 -13.28 -8.72
N ARG A 94 -22.91 -12.46 -9.72
CA ARG A 94 -21.96 -11.48 -10.28
C ARG A 94 -21.59 -10.39 -9.27
N LEU A 95 -22.54 -9.96 -8.43
CA LEU A 95 -22.26 -9.00 -7.35
C LEU A 95 -21.42 -9.64 -6.23
N GLN A 96 -21.66 -10.91 -5.90
CA GLN A 96 -20.88 -11.66 -4.92
C GLN A 96 -19.43 -11.84 -5.36
N GLU A 97 -19.20 -12.18 -6.63
CA GLU A 97 -17.86 -12.28 -7.20
C GLU A 97 -17.13 -10.94 -7.12
N ALA A 98 -17.79 -9.83 -7.47
CA ALA A 98 -17.22 -8.50 -7.35
C ALA A 98 -16.86 -8.12 -5.91
N ILE A 99 -17.69 -8.47 -4.93
CA ILE A 99 -17.39 -8.25 -3.50
C ILE A 99 -16.12 -8.99 -3.10
N LYS A 100 -16.01 -10.27 -3.48
CA LYS A 100 -14.83 -11.09 -3.14
C LYS A 100 -13.54 -10.54 -3.76
N ASP A 101 -13.58 -10.21 -5.04
CA ASP A 101 -12.42 -9.66 -5.76
C ASP A 101 -11.99 -8.31 -5.16
N LEU A 102 -12.94 -7.38 -4.95
CA LEU A 102 -12.62 -6.07 -4.39
C LEU A 102 -12.14 -6.16 -2.94
N ALA A 103 -12.67 -7.08 -2.13
CA ALA A 103 -12.19 -7.32 -0.77
C ALA A 103 -10.74 -7.82 -0.77
N ALA A 104 -10.38 -8.73 -1.67
CA ALA A 104 -9.02 -9.24 -1.82
C ALA A 104 -8.05 -8.13 -2.30
N ARG A 105 -8.47 -7.32 -3.29
CA ARG A 105 -7.69 -6.17 -3.77
C ARG A 105 -7.48 -5.13 -2.68
N ARG A 106 -8.53 -4.77 -1.94
CA ARG A 106 -8.45 -3.84 -0.81
C ARG A 106 -7.44 -4.32 0.22
N PHE A 107 -7.45 -5.62 0.54
CA PHE A 107 -6.48 -6.22 1.45
C PHE A 107 -5.04 -6.06 0.96
N ILE A 108 -4.75 -6.38 -0.31
CA ILE A 108 -3.39 -6.25 -0.88
C ILE A 108 -2.93 -4.79 -0.83
N ILE A 109 -3.78 -3.85 -1.25
CA ILE A 109 -3.40 -2.45 -1.33
C ILE A 109 -3.26 -1.86 0.08
N MET A 110 -4.09 -2.30 1.05
CA MET A 110 -3.92 -1.94 2.45
C MET A 110 -2.58 -2.44 3.00
N LYS A 111 -2.16 -3.66 2.64
CA LYS A 111 -0.83 -4.18 2.97
C LYS A 111 0.26 -3.26 2.42
N LEU A 112 0.20 -2.90 1.13
CA LEU A 112 1.15 -1.96 0.51
C LEU A 112 1.17 -0.60 1.21
N ARG A 113 0.01 -0.08 1.60
CA ARG A 113 -0.08 1.15 2.39
C ARG A 113 0.64 1.04 3.73
N GLN A 114 0.56 -0.10 4.41
CA GLN A 114 1.28 -0.32 5.67
C GLN A 114 2.80 -0.39 5.47
N TYR A 115 3.28 -0.99 4.37
CA TYR A 115 4.70 -0.92 4.00
C TYR A 115 5.17 0.52 3.83
N VAL A 116 4.44 1.31 3.05
CA VAL A 116 4.73 2.75 2.85
C VAL A 116 4.70 3.50 4.17
N HIS A 117 3.68 3.27 4.99
CA HIS A 117 3.54 3.91 6.29
C HIS A 117 4.73 3.62 7.21
N ILE A 118 5.16 2.36 7.34
CA ILE A 118 6.32 1.99 8.14
C ILE A 118 7.59 2.65 7.59
N SER A 119 7.86 2.51 6.30
CA SER A 119 9.05 3.09 5.68
C SER A 119 9.12 4.61 5.90
N MET A 120 8.01 5.32 5.65
CA MET A 120 8.01 6.78 5.73
C MET A 120 7.85 7.32 7.15
N LYS A 121 6.86 6.88 7.92
CA LYS A 121 6.57 7.46 9.23
C LYS A 121 7.57 7.01 10.29
N ARG A 122 7.99 5.75 10.25
CA ARG A 122 8.91 5.21 11.26
C ARG A 122 10.37 5.45 10.90
N PHE A 123 10.73 5.38 9.62
CA PHE A 123 12.13 5.50 9.19
C PHE A 123 12.45 6.80 8.45
N GLY A 124 11.46 7.54 7.94
CA GLY A 124 11.68 8.83 7.27
C GLY A 124 12.47 9.84 8.11
N PRO A 125 12.13 10.06 9.40
CA PRO A 125 12.94 10.91 10.27
C PRO A 125 14.40 10.42 10.40
N GLY A 126 14.61 9.11 10.43
CA GLY A 126 15.94 8.50 10.44
C GLY A 126 16.70 8.76 9.15
N ALA A 127 16.06 8.61 7.99
CA ALA A 127 16.67 8.91 6.70
C ALA A 127 17.03 10.41 6.56
N LYS A 128 16.21 11.30 7.11
CA LYS A 128 16.53 12.74 7.19
C LYS A 128 17.76 12.99 8.06
N GLY A 129 17.80 12.43 9.27
CA GLY A 129 18.97 12.56 10.15
C GLY A 129 20.24 11.95 9.55
N LEU A 130 20.11 10.90 8.73
CA LEU A 130 21.23 10.34 7.97
C LEU A 130 21.68 11.27 6.85
N SER A 131 20.75 11.85 6.08
CA SER A 131 21.04 12.85 5.05
C SER A 131 21.85 14.03 5.62
N GLU A 132 21.42 14.58 6.76
CA GLU A 132 22.12 15.68 7.45
C GLU A 132 23.54 15.28 7.88
N LYS A 133 23.72 14.06 8.41
CA LYS A 133 25.04 13.54 8.77
C LYS A 133 25.93 13.32 7.56
N THR A 134 25.39 12.81 6.46
CA THR A 134 26.13 12.63 5.20
C THR A 134 26.65 13.97 4.66
N GLU A 135 25.84 15.02 4.74
CA GLU A 135 26.27 16.38 4.38
C GLU A 135 27.35 16.92 5.32
N ALA A 136 27.26 16.64 6.62
CA ALA A 136 28.31 17.01 7.58
C ALA A 136 29.63 16.26 7.29
N ASP A 137 29.56 14.97 6.99
CA ASP A 137 30.73 14.16 6.61
C ASP A 137 31.34 14.67 5.29
N ARG A 138 30.53 15.06 4.29
CA ARG A 138 31.02 15.68 3.05
C ARG A 138 31.80 16.97 3.31
N ARG A 139 31.29 17.87 4.17
CA ARG A 139 32.03 19.09 4.55
C ARG A 139 33.37 18.80 5.20
N ARG A 140 33.46 17.72 5.99
CA ARG A 140 34.73 17.30 6.60
C ARG A 140 35.72 16.79 5.57
N VAL A 141 35.24 16.10 4.53
CA VAL A 141 36.06 15.68 3.39
C VAL A 141 36.59 16.89 2.62
N GLU A 142 35.70 17.85 2.31
CA GLU A 142 36.06 19.09 1.62
C GLU A 142 37.10 19.91 2.41
N ALA A 143 37.01 19.92 3.74
CA ALA A 143 37.98 20.58 4.62
C ALA A 143 39.29 19.79 4.85
N GLY A 144 39.46 18.62 4.21
CA GLY A 144 40.63 17.75 4.40
C GLY A 144 40.69 17.03 5.76
N GLY A 145 39.64 17.15 6.58
CA GLY A 145 39.54 16.53 7.91
C GLY A 145 39.03 15.08 7.90
N MET A 146 38.68 14.56 6.73
CA MET A 146 38.25 13.17 6.51
C MET A 146 38.58 12.75 5.07
N LYS A 147 38.88 11.48 4.84
CA LYS A 147 38.97 10.91 3.50
C LYS A 147 37.60 10.50 2.97
N ILE A 148 37.36 10.60 1.67
CA ILE A 148 36.07 10.25 1.07
C ILE A 148 35.67 8.80 1.35
N GLU A 149 36.63 7.87 1.31
CA GLU A 149 36.41 6.46 1.58
C GLU A 149 35.87 6.25 3.00
N LYS A 150 36.33 7.07 3.95
CA LYS A 150 35.84 6.99 5.33
C LYS A 150 34.41 7.50 5.47
N ALA A 151 34.04 8.55 4.73
CA ALA A 151 32.68 9.05 4.71
C ALA A 151 31.72 8.01 4.11
N ASP A 152 32.13 7.34 3.04
CA ASP A 152 31.35 6.29 2.38
C ASP A 152 31.16 5.06 3.28
N GLU A 153 32.22 4.62 3.99
CA GLU A 153 32.11 3.56 4.99
C GLU A 153 31.07 3.89 6.08
N LEU A 154 31.11 5.12 6.62
CA LEU A 154 30.18 5.56 7.65
C LEU A 154 28.74 5.61 7.14
N LEU A 155 28.53 6.07 5.90
CA LEU A 155 27.20 6.05 5.28
C LEU A 155 26.70 4.62 5.12
N LYS A 156 27.54 3.71 4.60
CA LYS A 156 27.18 2.30 4.39
C LYS A 156 26.79 1.61 5.69
N GLU A 157 27.57 1.78 6.76
CA GLU A 157 27.28 1.20 8.08
C GLU A 157 25.93 1.69 8.63
N ARG A 158 25.69 3.00 8.53
CA ARG A 158 24.45 3.63 8.99
C ARG A 158 23.23 3.16 8.18
N VAL A 159 23.36 3.06 6.86
CA VAL A 159 22.32 2.55 5.96
C VAL A 159 22.02 1.08 6.26
N ALA A 160 23.03 0.22 6.39
CA ALA A 160 22.85 -1.20 6.72
C ALA A 160 22.15 -1.41 8.06
N THR A 161 22.48 -0.58 9.05
CA THR A 161 21.81 -0.60 10.36
C THR A 161 20.34 -0.21 10.24
N ALA A 162 20.03 0.86 9.50
CA ALA A 162 18.65 1.29 9.27
C ALA A 162 17.87 0.25 8.45
N ALA A 163 18.49 -0.35 7.44
CA ALA A 163 17.92 -1.38 6.57
C ALA A 163 17.52 -2.63 7.36
N THR A 164 18.39 -3.08 8.26
CA THR A 164 18.09 -4.21 9.15
C THR A 164 16.85 -3.94 10.01
N LYS A 165 16.76 -2.74 10.60
CA LYS A 165 15.60 -2.35 11.42
C LYS A 165 14.33 -2.22 10.59
N LEU A 166 14.42 -1.67 9.38
CA LEU A 166 13.28 -1.55 8.47
C LEU A 166 12.77 -2.93 8.05
N ARG A 167 13.69 -3.86 7.72
CA ARG A 167 13.35 -5.25 7.39
C ARG A 167 12.66 -5.95 8.55
N GLN A 168 13.17 -5.82 9.77
CA GLN A 168 12.54 -6.39 10.96
C GLN A 168 11.13 -5.82 11.19
N ALA A 169 10.96 -4.51 11.04
CA ALA A 169 9.66 -3.87 11.17
C ALA A 169 8.64 -4.40 10.14
N ASN A 170 9.08 -4.61 8.90
CA ASN A 170 8.23 -5.14 7.82
C ASN A 170 7.95 -6.64 7.95
N ILE A 171 8.88 -7.46 8.44
CA ILE A 171 8.61 -8.88 8.76
C ILE A 171 7.56 -9.00 9.87
N GLY A 172 7.52 -8.01 10.77
CA GLY A 172 6.50 -7.93 11.82
C GLY A 172 5.08 -7.69 11.32
N LEU A 173 4.88 -7.27 10.07
CA LEU A 173 3.55 -7.09 9.49
C LEU A 173 2.90 -8.44 9.21
N LYS A 174 1.94 -8.83 10.04
CA LYS A 174 1.18 -10.07 9.83
C LYS A 174 -0.04 -9.80 8.98
N ASN A 175 -0.37 -10.75 8.09
CA ASN A 175 -1.59 -10.69 7.29
C ASN A 175 -2.86 -10.56 8.16
N LYS A 176 -2.84 -11.13 9.37
CA LYS A 176 -3.93 -10.98 10.35
C LYS A 176 -4.15 -9.52 10.75
N ASP A 177 -3.07 -8.79 11.04
CA ASP A 177 -3.16 -7.39 11.47
C ASP A 177 -3.69 -6.50 10.33
N ILE A 178 -3.28 -6.78 9.08
CA ILE A 178 -3.81 -6.08 7.89
C ILE A 178 -5.32 -6.36 7.72
N PHE A 179 -5.74 -7.60 7.90
CA PHE A 179 -7.14 -7.97 7.79
C PHE A 179 -7.98 -7.30 8.89
N GLU A 180 -7.47 -7.26 10.11
CA GLU A 180 -8.11 -6.58 11.23
C GLU A 180 -8.27 -5.07 10.97
N ILE A 181 -7.30 -4.42 10.31
CA ILE A 181 -7.46 -3.03 9.86
C ILE A 181 -8.64 -2.89 8.88
N CYS A 182 -8.80 -3.81 7.94
CA CYS A 182 -9.93 -3.80 7.00
C CYS A 182 -11.27 -4.02 7.73
N VAL A 183 -11.34 -4.96 8.66
CA VAL A 183 -12.54 -5.23 9.47
C VAL A 183 -12.92 -4.02 10.31
N ASN A 184 -11.96 -3.42 11.01
CA ASN A 184 -12.20 -2.22 11.83
C ASN A 184 -12.71 -1.05 10.98
N LEU A 185 -12.23 -0.91 9.74
CA LEU A 185 -12.72 0.10 8.81
C LEU A 185 -14.21 -0.12 8.48
N ASP A 186 -14.58 -1.36 8.17
CA ASP A 186 -15.96 -1.73 7.85
C ASP A 186 -16.90 -1.55 9.05
N GLU A 187 -16.47 -1.98 10.24
CA GLU A 187 -17.22 -1.80 11.48
C GLU A 187 -17.45 -0.33 11.80
N SER A 188 -16.42 0.51 11.64
CA SER A 188 -16.51 1.95 11.90
C SER A 188 -17.51 2.67 10.99
N ARG A 189 -17.82 2.10 9.82
CA ARG A 189 -18.76 2.64 8.83
C ARG A 189 -20.10 1.91 8.81
N SER A 190 -20.27 0.89 9.65
CA SER A 190 -21.46 0.02 9.65
C SER A 190 -21.74 -0.62 8.29
N CYS A 191 -20.67 -1.03 7.58
CA CYS A 191 -20.76 -1.65 6.26
C CYS A 191 -21.51 -2.99 6.32
N TRP A 192 -22.16 -3.36 5.20
CA TRP A 192 -22.76 -4.68 5.06
C TRP A 192 -21.72 -5.70 4.58
N ILE A 193 -21.32 -6.63 5.45
CA ILE A 193 -20.17 -7.54 5.23
C ILE A 193 -20.53 -9.03 5.17
N SER A 194 -21.81 -9.39 5.09
CA SER A 194 -22.23 -10.80 5.26
C SER A 194 -21.77 -11.75 4.16
N GLU A 195 -21.24 -11.23 3.05
CA GLU A 195 -20.73 -12.01 1.92
C GLU A 195 -19.23 -11.75 1.65
N ASP A 196 -18.58 -11.03 2.55
CA ASP A 196 -17.16 -10.76 2.45
C ASP A 196 -16.36 -12.05 2.72
N PRO A 197 -15.28 -12.29 1.96
CA PRO A 197 -14.41 -13.44 2.17
C PRO A 197 -13.67 -13.32 3.51
N GLY A 198 -13.42 -14.46 4.17
CA GLY A 198 -12.54 -14.51 5.33
C GLY A 198 -11.07 -14.33 4.93
N LEU A 199 -10.20 -14.12 5.91
CA LEU A 199 -8.75 -14.01 5.67
C LEU A 199 -8.19 -15.23 4.91
N GLY A 200 -8.63 -16.44 5.25
CA GLY A 200 -8.19 -17.66 4.56
C GLY A 200 -8.51 -17.63 3.07
N ASP A 201 -9.73 -17.24 2.71
CA ASP A 201 -10.19 -17.13 1.33
C ASP A 201 -9.40 -16.06 0.57
N ILE A 202 -9.19 -14.89 1.17
CA ILE A 202 -8.41 -13.79 0.59
C ILE A 202 -6.98 -14.25 0.28
N LEU A 203 -6.34 -14.98 1.19
CA LEU A 203 -4.97 -15.46 0.98
C LEU A 203 -4.90 -16.48 -0.16
N GLN A 204 -5.90 -17.36 -0.29
CA GLN A 204 -5.97 -18.30 -1.42
C GLN A 204 -6.15 -17.57 -2.76
N MET A 205 -7.01 -16.55 -2.80
CA MET A 205 -7.22 -15.72 -3.99
C MET A 205 -5.94 -14.99 -4.40
N ASN A 206 -5.15 -14.52 -3.43
CA ASN A 206 -3.95 -13.73 -3.69
C ASN A 206 -2.74 -14.57 -4.13
N ILE A 207 -2.64 -15.83 -3.71
CA ILE A 207 -1.57 -16.76 -4.15
C ILE A 207 -1.65 -17.03 -5.66
N LEU A 208 -2.82 -16.84 -6.28
CA LEU A 208 -3.01 -16.99 -7.73
C LEU A 208 -2.57 -15.75 -8.54
N VAL A 209 -2.16 -14.66 -7.88
CA VAL A 209 -1.89 -13.34 -8.48
C VAL A 209 -0.47 -12.81 -8.14
N GLU A 210 0.37 -13.62 -7.46
CA GLU A 210 1.81 -13.39 -7.25
C GLU A 210 2.63 -14.39 -8.08
#